data_AF-X1DYL9-F1
#
_entry.id   AF-X1DYL9-F1
#
_cell.length_a   1.000
_cell.length_b   1.000
_cell.length_c   1.000
_cell.angle_alpha   90.00
_cell.angle_beta   90.00
_cell.angle_gamma   90.00
#
_symmetry.space_group_name_H-M   'P 1'
#
loop_
_entity.id
_entity.type
_entity.pdbx_description
1 polymer ?
#
loop_
_entity_poly.entity_id
_entity_poly.type
_entity_poly.pdbx_seq_one_letter_code
_entity_poly.pdbx_strand_id
1 'polypeptide(L)' 'MSKTGKRSRSKKAGIDMALYLVSKIAGDQTAKMIQLRIEYDPKPPFDFGSPDKVPKEMIDKLKK' A
#
# COMPACT_ATOMS: atom_id res chain seq x y z
N MET A 1 18.04 -0.24 -20.59
CA MET A 1 17.04 0.84 -20.40
C MET A 1 16.26 0.63 -19.13
N SER A 2 16.53 1.47 -18.13
CA SER A 2 15.94 1.48 -16.80
C SER A 2 14.50 2.02 -16.83
N LYS A 3 13.50 1.15 -16.61
CA LYS A 3 12.14 1.58 -16.30
C LYS A 3 12.02 1.83 -14.81
N THR A 4 12.37 3.03 -14.37
CA THR A 4 12.06 3.56 -13.04
C THR A 4 10.54 3.77 -12.95
N GLY A 5 9.83 2.71 -12.56
CA GLY A 5 8.40 2.75 -12.28
C GLY A 5 8.10 3.73 -11.16
N LYS A 6 7.38 4.81 -11.48
CA LYS A 6 6.81 5.75 -10.51
C LYS A 6 5.89 4.97 -9.57
N ARG A 7 6.38 4.65 -8.37
CA ARG A 7 5.58 3.99 -7.31
C ARG A 7 4.50 4.96 -6.87
N SER A 8 3.30 4.82 -7.42
CA SER A 8 2.10 5.48 -6.90
C SER A 8 1.85 4.94 -5.49
N ARG A 9 2.04 5.79 -4.47
CA ARG A 9 1.90 5.40 -3.06
C ARG A 9 0.42 5.49 -2.68
N SER A 10 -0.28 4.37 -2.70
CA SER A 10 -1.63 4.24 -2.13
C SER A 10 -1.60 4.56 -0.62
N LYS A 11 -2.65 5.20 -0.06
CA LYS A 11 -2.75 5.54 1.39
C LYS A 11 -2.46 4.34 2.32
N LYS A 12 -2.83 3.13 1.91
CA LYS A 12 -2.56 1.88 2.63
C LYS A 12 -1.07 1.57 2.73
N ALA A 13 -0.31 1.84 1.67
CA ALA A 13 1.14 1.64 1.66
C ALA A 13 1.89 2.47 2.72
N GLY A 14 1.31 3.59 3.18
CA GLY A 14 1.87 4.37 4.29
C GLY A 14 1.70 3.69 5.65
N ILE A 15 0.52 3.12 5.91
CA ILE A 15 0.24 2.40 7.16
C ILE A 15 0.98 1.07 7.19
N ASP A 16 1.03 0.35 6.07
CA ASP A 16 1.80 -0.89 5.93
C ASP A 16 3.30 -0.65 6.24
N MET A 17 3.86 0.44 5.72
CA MET A 17 5.24 0.84 5.99
C MET A 17 5.44 1.23 7.46
N ALA A 18 4.50 1.94 8.07
CA ALA A 18 4.59 2.31 9.48
C ALA A 18 4.57 1.08 10.39
N LEU A 19 3.66 0.13 10.15
CA LEU A 19 3.60 -1.13 10.90
C LEU A 19 4.87 -1.98 10.70
N TYR A 20 5.42 -2.01 9.48
CA TYR A 20 6.70 -2.65 9.21
C TYR A 20 7.85 -2.02 10.01
N LEU A 21 7.92 -0.69 10.08
CA LEU A 21 8.94 0.00 10.87
C LEU A 21 8.77 -0.26 12.37
N VAL A 22 7.54 -0.26 12.89
CA VAL A 22 7.28 -0.65 14.29
C VAL A 22 7.76 -2.07 14.55
N SER A 23 7.51 -3.00 13.62
CA SER A 23 7.99 -4.38 13.70
C SER A 23 9.52 -4.44 13.83
N LYS A 24 10.26 -3.58 13.11
CA LYS A 24 11.72 -3.50 13.17
C LYS A 24 12.28 -2.82 14.42
N ILE A 25 11.55 -1.87 15.00
CA ILE A 25 12.04 -1.05 16.12
C ILE A 25 11.57 -1.63 17.47
N ALA A 26 10.31 -2.03 17.56
CA ALA A 26 9.63 -2.43 18.79
C ALA A 26 9.17 -3.90 18.78
N GLY A 27 9.50 -4.64 17.74
CA GLY A 27 9.17 -6.06 17.58
C GLY A 27 7.78 -6.31 16.98
N ASP A 28 7.61 -7.52 16.44
CA ASP A 28 6.41 -7.91 15.70
C ASP A 28 5.16 -7.94 16.57
N GLN A 29 5.28 -8.28 17.86
CA GLN A 29 4.14 -8.29 18.78
C GLN A 29 3.56 -6.88 18.96
N THR A 30 4.41 -5.87 19.08
CA THR A 30 4.00 -4.47 19.18
C THR A 30 3.31 -4.01 17.90
N ALA A 31 3.85 -4.34 16.73
CA ALA A 31 3.24 -4.02 15.45
C ALA A 31 1.84 -4.63 15.31
N LYS A 32 1.67 -5.91 15.68
CA LYS A 32 0.36 -6.61 15.65
C LYS A 32 -0.65 -5.99 16.63
N MET A 33 -0.21 -5.62 17.83
CA MET A 33 -1.07 -4.95 18.82
C MET A 33 -1.53 -3.58 18.34
N ILE A 34 -0.63 -2.81 17.70
CA ILE A 34 -1.01 -1.53 17.09
C ILE A 34 -2.00 -1.77 15.96
N GLN A 35 -1.71 -2.71 15.05
CA GLN A 35 -2.60 -3.06 13.94
C GLN A 35 -4.02 -3.40 14.44
N LEU A 36 -4.14 -4.21 15.49
CA LEU A 36 -5.42 -4.55 16.11
C LEU A 36 -6.07 -3.32 16.76
N ARG A 37 -5.31 -2.50 17.49
CA ARG A 37 -5.82 -1.33 18.22
C ARG A 37 -6.39 -0.26 17.29
N ILE A 38 -5.87 -0.13 16.08
CA ILE A 38 -6.40 0.78 15.07
C ILE A 38 -7.38 0.09 14.11
N GLU A 39 -7.76 -1.16 14.38
CA GLU A 39 -8.64 -2.00 13.55
C GLU A 39 -8.22 -2.01 12.07
N TYR A 40 -6.92 -2.04 11.81
CA TYR A 40 -6.39 -1.96 10.46
C TYR A 40 -6.48 -3.31 9.74
N ASP A 41 -7.59 -3.50 9.02
CA ASP A 41 -7.83 -4.57 8.05
C ASP A 41 -8.12 -3.98 6.66
N PRO A 42 -7.09 -3.67 5.87
CA PRO A 42 -7.29 -3.07 4.56
C PRO A 42 -7.92 -4.08 3.58
N LYS A 43 -9.25 -4.08 3.45
CA LYS A 43 -9.99 -4.89 2.46
C LYS A 43 -10.53 -4.04 1.30
N PRO A 44 -9.73 -3.73 0.27
CA PRO A 44 -10.23 -2.97 -0.87
C PRO A 44 -11.24 -3.80 -1.67
N PRO A 45 -12.37 -3.22 -2.12
CA PRO A 45 -13.31 -3.90 -3.00
C PRO A 45 -12.77 -4.12 -4.43
N PHE A 46 -11.72 -3.40 -4.83
CA PHE A 46 -11.11 -3.47 -6.16
C PHE A 46 -9.59 -3.57 -6.05
N ASP A 47 -8.96 -4.49 -6.80
CA ASP A 47 -7.50 -4.67 -6.83
C ASP A 47 -6.78 -3.69 -7.78
N PHE A 48 -7.09 -2.39 -7.64
CA PHE A 48 -6.56 -1.30 -8.49
C PHE A 48 -5.49 -0.49 -7.74
N GLY A 49 -4.87 -1.08 -6.71
CA GLY A 49 -3.92 -0.41 -5.83
C GLY A 49 -2.53 -0.12 -6.44
N SER A 50 -2.27 -0.58 -7.66
CA SER A 50 -1.05 -0.31 -8.43
C SER A 50 -1.37 -0.18 -9.91
N PRO A 51 -0.71 0.74 -10.67
CA PRO A 51 -0.90 0.86 -12.12
C PRO A 51 -0.68 -0.44 -12.88
N ASP A 52 0.18 -1.34 -12.40
CA ASP A 52 0.47 -2.62 -13.06
C ASP A 52 -0.71 -3.60 -13.01
N LYS A 53 -1.65 -3.38 -12.09
CA LYS A 53 -2.87 -4.20 -11.91
C LYS A 53 -4.08 -3.66 -12.67
N VAL A 54 -3.91 -2.54 -13.36
CA VAL A 54 -4.99 -1.81 -14.02
C VAL A 54 -4.80 -1.90 -15.53
N PRO A 55 -5.86 -2.18 -16.32
CA PRO A 55 -5.78 -2.12 -17.77
C PRO A 55 -5.28 -0.76 -18.27
N LYS A 56 -4.39 -0.77 -19.26
CA LYS A 56 -3.79 0.47 -19.82
C LYS A 56 -4.84 1.49 -20.26
N GLU A 57 -5.95 1.03 -20.83
CA GLU A 57 -7.06 1.87 -21.27
C GLU A 57 -7.64 2.73 -20.13
N MET A 58 -7.65 2.21 -18.91
CA MET A 58 -8.14 2.95 -17.73
C MET A 58 -7.09 3.93 -17.19
N ILE A 59 -5.81 3.60 -17.31
CA ILE A 59 -4.70 4.52 -17.01
C ILE A 59 -4.69 5.70 -17.98
N ASP A 60 -4.98 5.45 -19.26
CA ASP A 60 -5.00 6.50 -20.28
C ASP A 60 -6.21 7.44 -20.13
N LYS A 61 -7.34 6.94 -19.58
CA LYS A 61 -8.47 7.79 -19.16
C LYS A 61 -8.14 8.73 -17.98
N LEU A 62 -7.17 8.39 -17.12
CA LEU A 62 -6.75 9.22 -15.98
C LEU A 62 -5.77 10.33 -16.36
N LYS A 63 -5.17 10.28 -17.56
CA LYS A 63 -4.17 11.27 -18.04
C LYS A 63 -4.77 12.40 -18.89
N LYS A 64 -6.09 12.40 -19.08
CA LYS A 64 -6.86 13.46 -19.75
C LYS A 64 -7.32 14.50 -18.74
#